data_AF-A0A353LZ63-F1
#
_entry.id   AF-A0A353LZ63-F1
#
_cell.length_a   1.000
_cell.length_b   1.000
_cell.length_c   1.000
_cell.angle_alpha   90.00
_cell.angle_beta   90.00
_cell.angle_gamma   90.00
#
_symmetry.space_group_name_H-M   'P 1'
#
loop_
_entity.id
_entity.type
_entity.pdbx_description
1 polymer ?
#
loop_
_entity_poly.entity_id
_entity_poly.type
_entity_poly.pdbx_seq_one_letter_code
_entity_poly.pdbx_strand_id
1 'polypeptide(L)'
;MKDYVVLVDIGSTFTKVTAVDTKQRRMIAQSNAPTTSEDVSLGLKNSLEGLKLTTEEFKQAQILACSSAAGGLRMVAIGLVEDLTAKAAKQAALGAGARVLKTYSFQLTEADRTEIIGLDPDICLLAGGTDGGNSENILHNARVLASLPRAIPIVIAGNRSVATEVAARFPESFSTYISSNVMPQIGKLQVEPAREAIRKVFMEKIIYAKG
;
A
#
# COMPACT_ATOMS: atom_id res chain seq x y z
N MET A 1 6.32 1.76 24.38
CA MET A 1 5.09 2.10 23.63
C MET A 1 4.94 3.61 23.68
N LYS A 2 4.41 4.24 22.63
CA LYS A 2 4.07 5.67 22.69
C LYS A 2 2.94 5.86 23.71
N ASP A 3 3.01 6.91 24.52
CA ASP A 3 2.03 7.16 25.60
C ASP A 3 0.64 7.47 25.03
N TYR A 4 0.56 8.07 23.83
CA TYR A 4 -0.67 8.39 23.12
C TYR A 4 -0.90 7.47 21.92
N VAL A 5 -2.13 6.99 21.76
CA VAL A 5 -2.55 6.17 20.61
C VAL A 5 -3.83 6.76 20.02
N VAL A 6 -3.86 6.95 18.71
CA VAL A 6 -5.07 7.29 17.96
C VAL A 6 -5.50 6.05 17.18
N LEU A 7 -6.65 5.51 17.55
CA LEU A 7 -7.30 4.39 16.89
C LEU A 7 -8.21 4.94 15.79
N VAL A 8 -8.11 4.39 14.59
CA VAL A 8 -8.87 4.82 13.41
C VAL A 8 -9.61 3.60 12.83
N ASP A 9 -10.91 3.73 12.64
CA ASP A 9 -11.76 2.76 11.94
C ASP A 9 -12.44 3.45 10.76
N ILE A 10 -11.94 3.20 9.55
CA ILE A 10 -12.52 3.72 8.31
C ILE A 10 -13.57 2.70 7.81
N GLY A 11 -14.79 2.84 8.32
CA GLY A 11 -15.94 2.01 7.94
C GLY A 11 -16.61 2.50 6.65
N SER A 12 -17.42 1.66 5.99
CA SER A 12 -18.11 1.99 4.72
C SER A 12 -19.07 3.19 4.81
N THR A 13 -19.58 3.49 6.01
CA THR A 13 -20.54 4.58 6.25
C THR A 13 -19.95 5.70 7.11
N PHE A 14 -19.14 5.34 8.12
CA PHE A 14 -18.54 6.30 9.05
C PHE A 14 -17.08 5.98 9.27
N THR A 15 -16.26 7.03 9.31
CA THR A 15 -14.89 6.98 9.80
C THR A 15 -14.91 7.43 11.25
N LYS A 16 -14.43 6.56 12.15
CA LYS A 16 -14.42 6.79 13.60
C LYS A 16 -12.99 6.85 14.08
N VAL A 17 -12.73 7.76 15.02
CA VAL A 17 -11.42 7.91 15.63
C VAL A 17 -11.53 8.03 17.14
N THR A 18 -10.57 7.43 17.85
CA THR A 18 -10.49 7.45 19.31
C THR A 18 -9.06 7.71 19.74
N ALA A 19 -8.83 8.78 20.50
CA ALA A 19 -7.55 9.06 21.14
C ALA A 19 -7.51 8.45 22.55
N VAL A 20 -6.43 7.73 22.87
CA VAL A 20 -6.24 7.01 24.13
C VAL A 20 -4.88 7.37 24.73
N ASP A 21 -4.86 7.67 26.02
CA ASP A 21 -3.65 7.72 26.84
C ASP A 21 -3.43 6.32 27.43
N THR A 22 -2.41 5.62 26.94
CA THR A 22 -2.09 4.26 27.35
C THR A 22 -1.42 4.18 28.72
N LYS A 23 -0.79 5.27 29.16
CA LYS A 23 -0.13 5.36 30.47
C LYS A 23 -1.15 5.58 31.58
N GLN A 24 -2.10 6.50 31.36
CA GLN A 24 -3.21 6.76 32.27
C GLN A 24 -4.40 5.80 32.07
N ARG A 25 -4.34 4.93 31.05
CA ARG A 25 -5.38 3.95 30.70
C ARG A 25 -6.76 4.59 30.54
N ARG A 26 -6.82 5.75 29.89
CA ARG A 26 -8.07 6.49 29.68
C ARG A 26 -8.26 6.90 28.24
N MET A 27 -9.51 7.01 27.85
CA MET A 27 -9.90 7.65 26.59
C MET A 27 -9.80 9.18 26.74
N ILE A 28 -9.19 9.82 25.75
CA ILE A 28 -9.00 11.28 25.72
C ILE A 28 -10.16 11.94 24.99
N ALA A 29 -10.43 11.46 23.77
CA ALA A 29 -11.45 12.01 22.90
C ALA A 29 -11.92 10.96 21.90
N GLN A 30 -13.14 11.15 21.40
CA GLN A 30 -13.70 10.40 20.28
C GLN A 30 -14.34 11.36 19.29
N SER A 31 -14.29 10.98 18.03
CA SER A 31 -14.90 11.73 16.94
C SER A 31 -15.26 10.77 15.81
N ASN A 32 -16.23 11.16 15.00
CA ASN A 32 -16.57 10.46 13.78
C ASN A 32 -17.05 11.43 12.71
N ALA A 33 -16.94 10.99 11.46
CA ALA A 33 -17.47 11.70 10.30
C ALA A 33 -18.02 10.68 9.29
N PRO A 34 -18.98 11.05 8.43
CA PRO A 34 -19.37 10.23 7.29
C PRO A 34 -18.14 9.84 6.45
N THR A 35 -18.08 8.59 6.00
CA THR A 35 -17.02 8.14 5.10
C THR A 35 -17.31 8.63 3.69
N THR A 36 -16.33 9.28 3.07
CA THR A 36 -16.37 9.62 1.65
C THR A 36 -15.74 8.47 0.87
N SER A 37 -16.56 7.68 0.17
CA SER A 37 -16.11 6.48 -0.55
C SER A 37 -15.13 6.79 -1.69
N GLU A 38 -15.29 7.96 -2.31
CA GLU A 38 -14.46 8.43 -3.43
C GLU A 38 -13.09 8.92 -2.95
N ASP A 39 -13.04 9.45 -1.72
CA ASP A 39 -11.81 9.93 -1.07
C ASP A 39 -11.90 9.76 0.45
N VAL A 40 -11.49 8.59 0.93
CA VAL A 40 -11.51 8.25 2.36
C VAL A 40 -10.64 9.19 3.22
N SER A 41 -9.69 9.93 2.62
CA SER A 41 -8.88 10.89 3.34
C SER A 41 -9.69 12.07 3.87
N LEU A 42 -10.80 12.43 3.21
CA LEU A 42 -11.69 13.50 3.64
C LEU A 42 -12.44 13.12 4.93
N GLY A 43 -13.05 11.92 4.94
CA GLY A 43 -13.72 11.39 6.13
C GLY A 43 -12.77 11.23 7.30
N LEU A 44 -11.55 10.74 7.04
CA LEU A 44 -10.51 10.65 8.06
C LEU A 44 -10.13 12.03 8.61
N LYS A 45 -9.83 13.00 7.74
CA LYS A 45 -9.45 14.35 8.16
C LYS A 45 -10.52 14.98 9.05
N ASN A 46 -11.77 14.96 8.63
CA ASN A 46 -12.89 15.53 9.39
C ASN A 46 -13.03 14.84 10.76
N SER A 47 -12.87 13.52 10.81
CA SER A 47 -12.93 12.77 12.07
C SER A 47 -11.75 13.14 12.99
N LEU A 48 -10.53 13.27 12.47
CA LEU A 48 -9.34 13.65 13.23
C LEU A 48 -9.42 15.09 13.78
N GLU A 49 -9.89 16.04 12.97
CA GLU A 49 -10.13 17.42 13.42
C GLU A 49 -11.11 17.47 14.60
N GLY A 50 -12.13 16.61 14.59
CA GLY A 50 -13.09 16.50 15.69
C GLY A 50 -12.51 15.96 17.00
N LEU A 51 -11.33 15.31 17.00
CA LEU A 51 -10.66 14.92 18.25
C LEU A 51 -10.12 16.13 19.03
N LYS A 52 -9.88 17.26 18.34
CA LYS A 52 -9.33 18.50 18.93
C LYS A 52 -8.05 18.27 19.74
N LEU A 53 -7.22 17.30 19.32
CA LEU A 53 -5.89 17.11 19.90
C LEU A 53 -5.00 18.30 19.57
N THR A 54 -4.12 18.66 20.49
CA THR A 54 -3.05 19.61 20.21
C THR A 54 -2.06 19.02 19.18
N THR A 55 -1.34 19.89 18.48
CA THR A 55 -0.32 19.47 17.51
C THR A 55 0.75 18.56 18.15
N GLU A 56 1.09 18.81 19.41
CA GLU A 56 2.08 18.02 20.13
C GLU A 56 1.55 16.63 20.48
N GLU A 57 0.31 16.53 20.99
CA GLU A 57 -0.34 15.23 21.26
C GLU A 57 -0.45 14.39 19.99
N PHE A 58 -0.81 15.00 18.86
CA PHE A 58 -0.92 14.30 17.58
C PHE A 58 0.45 13.80 17.07
N LYS A 59 1.52 14.60 17.17
CA LYS A 59 2.88 14.19 16.78
C LYS A 59 3.41 13.04 17.63
N GLN A 60 3.10 13.06 18.93
CA GLN A 60 3.50 12.01 19.86
C GLN A 60 2.66 10.75 19.71
N ALA A 61 1.44 10.85 19.17
CA ALA A 61 0.55 9.71 19.01
C ALA A 61 1.10 8.64 18.06
N GLN A 62 0.82 7.38 18.40
CA GLN A 62 0.88 6.27 17.46
C GLN A 62 -0.49 6.13 16.81
N ILE A 63 -0.54 6.12 15.48
CA ILE A 63 -1.81 5.90 14.77
C ILE A 63 -1.93 4.42 14.43
N LEU A 64 -3.02 3.80 14.86
CA LEU A 64 -3.40 2.44 14.51
C LEU A 64 -4.71 2.50 13.75
N ALA A 65 -4.72 1.94 12.55
CA ALA A 65 -5.86 2.07 11.65
C ALA A 65 -6.31 0.72 11.09
N CYS A 66 -7.62 0.57 10.97
CA CYS A 66 -8.26 -0.45 10.16
C CYS A 66 -9.21 0.22 9.16
N SER A 67 -9.46 -0.45 8.05
CA SER A 67 -10.43 0.04 7.06
C SER A 67 -11.17 -1.10 6.40
N SER A 68 -12.49 -0.94 6.29
CA SER A 68 -13.38 -1.76 5.47
C SER A 68 -13.92 -1.00 4.25
N ALA A 69 -13.90 0.33 4.27
CA ALA A 69 -14.30 1.17 3.13
C ALA A 69 -13.26 1.25 2.02
N ALA A 70 -12.02 0.87 2.30
CA ALA A 70 -10.84 1.14 1.49
C ALA A 70 -10.68 0.33 0.19
N GLY A 71 -11.77 -0.21 -0.35
CA GLY A 71 -11.83 -0.69 -1.74
C GLY A 71 -11.52 0.37 -2.81
N GLY A 72 -10.98 1.54 -2.43
CA GLY A 72 -10.63 2.66 -3.28
C GLY A 72 -9.14 2.76 -3.62
N LEU A 73 -8.24 1.99 -2.99
CA LEU A 73 -6.82 2.03 -3.36
C LEU A 73 -6.63 1.42 -4.76
N ARG A 74 -6.47 2.27 -5.77
CA ARG A 74 -6.30 1.83 -7.15
C ARG A 74 -4.92 1.24 -7.33
N MET A 75 -4.85 -0.05 -7.63
CA MET A 75 -3.58 -0.77 -7.71
C MET A 75 -3.40 -1.44 -9.07
N VAL A 76 -2.17 -1.39 -9.58
CA VAL A 76 -1.70 -2.30 -10.63
C VAL A 76 -0.86 -3.41 -10.00
N ALA A 77 -1.10 -4.65 -10.40
CA ALA A 77 -0.32 -5.81 -9.97
C ALA A 77 0.48 -6.38 -11.15
N ILE A 78 1.75 -6.65 -10.95
CA ILE A 78 2.65 -7.17 -11.99
C ILE A 78 3.30 -8.45 -11.45
N GLY A 79 3.41 -9.48 -12.28
CA GLY A 79 4.15 -10.70 -11.97
C GLY A 79 4.92 -11.24 -13.16
N LEU A 80 5.70 -12.30 -12.96
CA LEU A 80 6.46 -12.95 -14.04
C LEU A 80 5.56 -13.65 -15.06
N VAL A 81 4.64 -14.51 -14.62
CA VAL A 81 3.70 -15.27 -15.47
C VAL A 81 2.28 -15.12 -14.94
N GLU A 82 1.30 -15.05 -15.85
CA GLU A 82 -0.11 -14.88 -15.53
C GLU A 82 -0.62 -15.92 -14.51
N ASP A 83 -0.43 -17.21 -14.80
CA ASP A 83 -0.94 -18.32 -13.99
C ASP A 83 -0.21 -18.56 -12.66
N LEU A 84 0.83 -17.78 -12.36
CA LEU A 84 1.68 -17.96 -11.18
C LEU A 84 1.71 -16.70 -10.32
N THR A 85 2.78 -15.94 -10.44
CA THR A 85 3.10 -14.81 -9.57
C THR A 85 2.18 -13.61 -9.83
N ALA A 86 1.63 -13.47 -11.03
CA ALA A 86 0.65 -12.42 -11.30
C ALA A 86 -0.68 -12.69 -10.59
N LYS A 87 -1.17 -13.94 -10.60
CA LYS A 87 -2.30 -14.39 -9.77
C LYS A 87 -2.02 -14.21 -8.27
N ALA A 88 -0.82 -14.59 -7.80
CA ALA A 88 -0.42 -14.39 -6.41
C ALA A 88 -0.41 -12.90 -6.01
N ALA A 89 0.12 -12.03 -6.88
CA ALA A 89 0.13 -10.59 -6.68
C ALA A 89 -1.29 -10.01 -6.63
N LYS A 90 -2.16 -10.41 -7.58
CA LYS A 90 -3.57 -10.03 -7.58
C LYS A 90 -4.29 -10.47 -6.30
N GLN A 91 -4.02 -11.69 -5.82
CA GLN A 91 -4.60 -12.20 -4.57
C GLN A 91 -4.12 -11.39 -3.35
N ALA A 92 -2.82 -11.06 -3.28
CA ALA A 92 -2.28 -10.21 -2.21
C ALA A 92 -2.94 -8.81 -2.21
N ALA A 93 -3.09 -8.21 -3.39
CA ALA A 93 -3.74 -6.91 -3.56
C ALA A 93 -5.21 -6.92 -3.12
N LEU A 94 -5.99 -7.89 -3.59
CA LEU A 94 -7.40 -8.03 -3.21
C LEU A 94 -7.55 -8.31 -1.71
N GLY A 95 -6.71 -9.17 -1.14
CA GLY A 95 -6.70 -9.44 0.30
C GLY A 95 -6.32 -8.21 1.15
N ALA A 96 -5.55 -7.28 0.58
CA ALA A 96 -5.22 -6.01 1.21
C ALA A 96 -6.40 -5.01 1.18
N GLY A 97 -7.48 -5.33 0.45
CA GLY A 97 -8.62 -4.45 0.22
C GLY A 97 -8.41 -3.49 -0.94
N ALA A 98 -7.39 -3.68 -1.79
CA ALA A 98 -7.13 -2.80 -2.92
C ALA A 98 -8.06 -3.09 -4.12
N ARG A 99 -8.37 -2.06 -4.90
CA ARG A 99 -9.04 -2.18 -6.20
C ARG A 99 -7.99 -2.42 -7.28
N VAL A 100 -7.85 -3.69 -7.69
CA VAL A 100 -6.94 -4.05 -8.78
C VAL A 100 -7.50 -3.53 -10.11
N LEU A 101 -6.90 -2.47 -10.64
CA LEU A 101 -7.28 -1.89 -11.93
C LEU A 101 -6.93 -2.84 -13.08
N LYS A 102 -5.70 -3.38 -13.05
CA LYS A 102 -5.21 -4.33 -14.03
C LYS A 102 -4.09 -5.19 -13.47
N THR A 103 -3.89 -6.34 -14.09
CA THR A 103 -2.77 -7.24 -13.81
C THR A 103 -1.95 -7.43 -15.08
N TYR A 104 -0.63 -7.33 -14.96
CA TYR A 104 0.31 -7.56 -16.04
C TYR A 104 1.19 -8.78 -15.74
N SER A 105 1.67 -9.41 -16.80
CA SER A 105 2.63 -10.49 -16.73
C SER A 105 3.75 -10.29 -17.75
N PHE A 106 4.84 -11.05 -17.62
CA PHE A 106 6.03 -10.94 -18.46
C PHE A 106 6.71 -9.57 -18.37
N GLN A 107 7.51 -9.22 -19.37
CA GLN A 107 8.18 -7.92 -19.43
C GLN A 107 7.18 -6.87 -19.87
N LEU A 108 7.05 -5.79 -19.09
CA LEU A 108 6.24 -4.64 -19.46
C LEU A 108 6.75 -4.04 -20.76
N THR A 109 5.80 -3.77 -21.66
CA THR A 109 6.01 -3.09 -22.93
C THR A 109 5.73 -1.59 -22.81
N GLU A 110 6.07 -0.82 -23.85
CA GLU A 110 5.69 0.60 -23.91
C GLU A 110 4.16 0.81 -23.98
N ALA A 111 3.43 -0.16 -24.55
CA ALA A 111 1.97 -0.14 -24.54
C ALA A 111 1.43 -0.32 -23.11
N ASP A 112 1.97 -1.27 -22.35
CA ASP A 112 1.61 -1.47 -20.94
C ASP A 112 1.94 -0.24 -20.11
N ARG A 113 3.12 0.37 -20.33
CA ARG A 113 3.51 1.62 -19.68
C ARG A 113 2.52 2.75 -19.96
N THR A 114 2.12 2.93 -21.21
CA THR A 114 1.15 3.96 -21.61
C THR A 114 -0.21 3.72 -20.96
N GLU A 115 -0.65 2.46 -20.89
CA GLU A 115 -1.89 2.09 -20.21
C GLU A 115 -1.81 2.34 -18.70
N ILE A 116 -0.70 1.96 -18.04
CA ILE A 116 -0.47 2.22 -16.61
C ILE A 116 -0.58 3.72 -16.31
N ILE A 117 -0.06 4.59 -17.20
CA ILE A 117 -0.20 6.04 -17.07
C ILE A 117 -1.67 6.45 -17.14
N GLY A 118 -2.42 5.93 -18.12
CA GLY A 118 -3.85 6.25 -18.29
C GLY A 118 -4.75 5.71 -17.17
N LEU A 119 -4.36 4.60 -16.55
CA LEU A 119 -5.06 4.00 -15.41
C LEU A 119 -4.89 4.83 -14.12
N ASP A 120 -3.83 5.63 -14.04
CA ASP A 120 -3.45 6.44 -12.87
C ASP A 120 -3.55 5.66 -11.54
N PRO A 121 -2.76 4.59 -11.34
CA PRO A 121 -2.80 3.83 -10.10
C PRO A 121 -2.21 4.63 -8.95
N ASP A 122 -2.74 4.41 -7.74
CA ASP A 122 -2.23 5.00 -6.51
C ASP A 122 -0.99 4.25 -5.99
N ILE A 123 -0.79 3.00 -6.41
CA ILE A 123 0.27 2.09 -5.98
C ILE A 123 0.47 0.96 -7.00
N CYS A 124 1.71 0.45 -7.10
CA CYS A 124 2.01 -0.77 -7.85
C CYS A 124 2.56 -1.87 -6.94
N LEU A 125 2.09 -3.10 -7.15
CA LEU A 125 2.71 -4.31 -6.62
C LEU A 125 3.54 -4.97 -7.72
N LEU A 126 4.87 -4.97 -7.55
CA LEU A 126 5.82 -5.62 -8.43
C LEU A 126 6.25 -6.97 -7.82
N ALA A 127 5.62 -8.05 -8.27
CA ALA A 127 6.08 -9.39 -8.02
C ALA A 127 7.05 -9.85 -9.13
N GLY A 128 7.97 -10.75 -8.76
CA GLY A 128 8.91 -11.39 -9.67
C GLY A 128 8.61 -12.87 -9.81
N GLY A 129 9.61 -13.65 -10.23
CA GLY A 129 9.57 -15.11 -10.15
C GLY A 129 9.75 -15.63 -8.72
N THR A 130 10.16 -16.90 -8.59
CA THR A 130 10.54 -17.50 -7.31
C THR A 130 11.82 -16.90 -6.75
N ASP A 131 12.11 -17.17 -5.48
CA ASP A 131 13.37 -16.79 -4.87
C ASP A 131 14.53 -17.57 -5.49
N GLY A 132 15.61 -16.87 -5.85
CA GLY A 132 16.73 -17.43 -6.60
C GLY A 132 16.42 -17.72 -8.08
N GLY A 133 15.21 -17.40 -8.54
CA GLY A 133 14.78 -17.61 -9.92
C GLY A 133 15.09 -16.44 -10.85
N ASN A 134 14.20 -16.20 -11.81
CA ASN A 134 14.36 -15.14 -12.80
C ASN A 134 14.51 -13.76 -12.14
N SER A 135 15.61 -13.09 -12.45
CA SER A 135 15.93 -11.74 -11.96
C SER A 135 15.77 -10.67 -13.04
N GLU A 136 16.00 -11.03 -14.30
CA GLU A 136 15.97 -10.10 -15.43
C GLU A 136 14.61 -9.44 -15.62
N ASN A 137 13.53 -10.20 -15.48
CA ASN A 137 12.18 -9.71 -15.71
C ASN A 137 11.76 -8.65 -14.67
N ILE A 138 11.97 -8.92 -13.39
CA ILE A 138 11.61 -7.96 -12.34
C ILE A 138 12.46 -6.69 -12.42
N LEU A 139 13.76 -6.82 -12.77
CA LEU A 139 14.64 -5.68 -13.00
C LEU A 139 14.22 -4.87 -14.23
N HIS A 140 13.78 -5.53 -15.30
CA HIS A 140 13.22 -4.85 -16.49
C HIS A 140 11.95 -4.08 -16.14
N ASN A 141 10.99 -4.73 -15.49
CA ASN A 141 9.73 -4.11 -15.11
C ASN A 141 9.94 -2.95 -14.13
N ALA A 142 10.92 -3.04 -13.23
CA ALA A 142 11.31 -1.95 -12.36
C ALA A 142 11.80 -0.73 -13.14
N ARG A 143 12.63 -0.91 -14.18
CA ARG A 143 13.07 0.21 -15.05
C ARG A 143 11.92 0.86 -15.80
N VAL A 144 10.97 0.07 -16.32
CA VAL A 144 9.78 0.60 -17.01
C VAL A 144 8.95 1.43 -16.03
N LEU A 145 8.67 0.91 -14.84
CA LEU A 145 7.91 1.62 -13.80
C LEU A 145 8.63 2.88 -13.29
N ALA A 146 9.95 2.84 -13.17
CA ALA A 146 10.76 3.99 -12.79
C ALA A 146 10.72 5.15 -13.81
N SER A 147 10.32 4.87 -15.05
CA SER A 147 10.16 5.87 -16.11
C SER A 147 8.74 6.46 -16.22
N LEU A 148 7.84 6.11 -15.29
CA LEU A 148 6.53 6.73 -15.22
C LEU A 148 6.69 8.24 -14.89
N PRO A 149 5.86 9.12 -15.51
CA PRO A 149 5.96 10.56 -15.29
C PRO A 149 5.57 10.99 -13.87
N ARG A 150 4.75 10.19 -13.19
CA ARG A 150 4.32 10.40 -11.81
C ARG A 150 4.95 9.34 -10.91
N ALA A 151 5.58 9.79 -9.82
CA ALA A 151 6.07 8.88 -8.79
C ALA A 151 4.90 8.26 -8.03
N ILE A 152 4.86 6.93 -8.02
CA ILE A 152 3.87 6.15 -7.29
C ILE A 152 4.59 5.17 -6.36
N PRO A 153 4.06 4.88 -5.17
CA PRO A 153 4.61 3.85 -4.29
C PRO A 153 4.71 2.48 -4.99
N ILE A 154 5.84 1.80 -4.79
CA ILE A 154 6.11 0.47 -5.35
C ILE A 154 6.33 -0.53 -4.22
N VAL A 155 5.47 -1.54 -4.12
CA VAL A 155 5.69 -2.69 -3.24
C VAL A 155 6.41 -3.77 -4.05
N ILE A 156 7.60 -4.16 -3.60
CA ILE A 156 8.43 -5.18 -4.25
C ILE A 156 8.24 -6.48 -3.46
N ALA A 157 7.59 -7.47 -4.07
CA ALA A 157 7.28 -8.75 -3.45
C ALA A 157 7.66 -9.91 -4.38
N GLY A 158 8.87 -9.84 -4.95
CA GLY A 158 9.43 -10.82 -5.86
C GLY A 158 10.73 -11.44 -5.35
N ASN A 159 11.53 -11.97 -6.28
CA ASN A 159 12.79 -12.66 -5.99
C ASN A 159 13.67 -11.90 -4.98
N ARG A 160 13.82 -12.49 -3.78
CA ARG A 160 14.58 -11.88 -2.68
C ARG A 160 16.02 -11.53 -3.05
N SER A 161 16.64 -12.28 -3.96
CA SER A 161 18.05 -12.14 -4.32
C SER A 161 18.35 -10.82 -5.02
N VAL A 162 17.34 -10.19 -5.62
CA VAL A 162 17.47 -8.92 -6.35
C VAL A 162 16.54 -7.83 -5.82
N ALA A 163 15.85 -8.05 -4.69
CA ALA A 163 14.88 -7.08 -4.18
C ALA A 163 15.50 -5.71 -3.88
N THR A 164 16.69 -5.67 -3.29
CA THR A 164 17.43 -4.43 -3.02
C THR A 164 17.89 -3.76 -4.31
N GLU A 165 18.35 -4.54 -5.30
CA GLU A 165 18.76 -4.01 -6.60
C GLU A 165 17.56 -3.42 -7.36
N VAL A 166 16.41 -4.11 -7.33
CA VAL A 166 15.14 -3.63 -7.89
C VAL A 166 14.75 -2.30 -7.27
N ALA A 167 14.79 -2.18 -5.94
CA ALA A 167 14.50 -0.93 -5.25
C ALA A 167 15.44 0.21 -5.69
N ALA A 168 16.74 -0.10 -5.87
CA ALA A 168 17.73 0.86 -6.34
C ALA A 168 17.56 1.30 -7.80
N ARG A 169 16.67 0.67 -8.59
CA ARG A 169 16.33 1.13 -9.96
C ARG A 169 15.38 2.32 -9.97
N PHE A 170 14.71 2.59 -8.85
CA PHE A 170 13.76 3.68 -8.75
C PHE A 170 14.47 4.98 -8.32
N PRO A 171 14.14 6.13 -8.93
CA PRO A 171 14.60 7.44 -8.47
C PRO A 171 14.12 7.74 -7.04
N GLU A 172 14.79 8.67 -6.34
CA GLU A 172 14.44 9.09 -4.98
C GLU A 172 13.01 9.62 -4.82
N SER A 173 12.39 10.11 -5.91
CA SER A 173 11.01 10.56 -5.91
C SER A 173 10.01 9.43 -5.70
N PHE A 174 10.39 8.17 -5.97
CA PHE A 174 9.56 6.99 -5.76
C PHE A 174 9.83 6.41 -4.37
N SER A 175 8.76 6.11 -3.64
CA SER A 175 8.85 5.33 -2.40
C SER A 175 8.78 3.84 -2.72
N THR A 176 9.79 3.08 -2.30
CA THR A 176 9.84 1.62 -2.49
C THR A 176 9.70 0.88 -1.16
N TYR A 177 8.97 -0.23 -1.18
CA TYR A 177 8.67 -1.05 -0.01
C TYR A 177 8.97 -2.50 -0.32
N ILE A 178 10.06 -3.03 0.24
CA ILE A 178 10.43 -4.43 0.05
C ILE A 178 9.62 -5.30 1.00
N SER A 179 9.04 -6.36 0.47
CA SER A 179 8.34 -7.41 1.22
C SER A 179 8.89 -8.79 0.83
N SER A 180 8.46 -9.81 1.56
CA SER A 180 8.73 -11.20 1.16
C SER A 180 8.02 -11.52 -0.16
N ASN A 181 8.60 -12.44 -0.92
CA ASN A 181 8.06 -12.87 -2.20
C ASN A 181 6.64 -13.44 -2.03
N VAL A 182 5.70 -13.06 -2.91
CA VAL A 182 4.33 -13.62 -2.90
C VAL A 182 4.29 -15.10 -3.27
N MET A 183 5.30 -15.60 -3.97
CA MET A 183 5.45 -16.99 -4.36
C MET A 183 6.95 -17.38 -4.35
N PRO A 184 7.57 -17.59 -3.18
CA PRO A 184 9.00 -17.86 -3.07
C PRO A 184 9.42 -19.16 -3.78
N GLN A 185 8.51 -20.13 -3.92
CA GLN A 185 8.70 -21.38 -4.65
C GLN A 185 7.43 -21.68 -5.47
N ILE A 186 7.57 -22.36 -6.61
CA ILE A 186 6.42 -22.72 -7.45
C ILE A 186 5.38 -23.48 -6.61
N GLY A 187 4.13 -23.02 -6.64
CA GLY A 187 3.03 -23.62 -5.88
C GLY A 187 2.97 -23.23 -4.40
N LYS A 188 3.97 -22.51 -3.86
CA LYS A 188 3.97 -22.05 -2.46
C LYS A 188 3.63 -20.56 -2.39
N LEU A 189 2.37 -20.25 -2.09
CA LEU A 189 1.91 -18.87 -1.92
C LEU A 189 2.27 -18.32 -0.53
N GLN A 190 2.76 -17.09 -0.49
CA GLN A 190 3.05 -16.33 0.72
C GLN A 190 2.60 -14.86 0.54
N VAL A 191 1.29 -14.67 0.40
CA VAL A 191 0.70 -13.35 0.08
C VAL A 191 0.62 -12.40 1.29
N GLU A 192 0.71 -12.92 2.50
CA GLU A 192 0.51 -12.17 3.75
C GLU A 192 1.51 -11.01 3.95
N PRO A 193 2.83 -11.19 3.78
CA PRO A 193 3.78 -10.09 3.91
C PRO A 193 3.54 -8.98 2.88
N ALA A 194 3.17 -9.33 1.64
CA ALA A 194 2.85 -8.35 0.62
C ALA A 194 1.56 -7.59 0.97
N ARG A 195 0.55 -8.29 1.49
CA ARG A 195 -0.71 -7.73 1.98
C ARG A 195 -0.48 -6.69 3.08
N GLU A 196 0.36 -7.00 4.05
CA GLU A 196 0.73 -6.08 5.13
C GLU A 196 1.49 -4.85 4.62
N ALA A 197 2.44 -5.06 3.71
CA ALA A 197 3.17 -3.95 3.09
C ALA A 197 2.22 -2.99 2.35
N ILE A 198 1.27 -3.52 1.57
CA ILE A 198 0.26 -2.72 0.87
C ILE A 198 -0.58 -1.90 1.87
N ARG A 199 -1.08 -2.54 2.93
CA ARG A 199 -1.87 -1.87 3.96
C ARG A 199 -1.07 -0.75 4.64
N LYS A 200 0.21 -0.99 4.92
CA LYS A 200 1.10 0.03 5.49
C LYS A 200 1.24 1.23 4.57
N VAL A 201 1.54 1.02 3.28
CA VAL A 201 1.65 2.11 2.28
C VAL A 201 0.34 2.88 2.18
N PHE A 202 -0.78 2.18 2.15
CA PHE A 202 -2.10 2.79 2.10
C PHE A 202 -2.35 3.70 3.30
N MET A 203 -2.08 3.21 4.51
CA MET A 203 -2.27 3.99 5.73
C MET A 203 -1.32 5.20 5.77
N GLU A 204 -0.07 5.03 5.37
CA GLU A 204 0.88 6.15 5.26
C GLU A 204 0.36 7.21 4.28
N LYS A 205 -0.22 6.81 3.15
CA LYS A 205 -0.83 7.76 2.22
C LYS A 205 -2.08 8.40 2.79
N ILE A 206 -3.05 7.69 3.34
CA ILE A 206 -4.28 8.35 3.82
C ILE A 206 -3.97 9.30 4.99
N ILE A 207 -3.11 8.89 5.92
CA ILE A 207 -2.82 9.65 7.14
C ILE A 207 -1.90 10.84 6.84
N TYR A 208 -0.88 10.67 5.99
CA TYR A 208 0.15 11.68 5.77
C TYR A 208 0.06 12.39 4.40
N ALA A 209 -0.93 12.10 3.54
CA ALA A 209 -1.05 12.75 2.22
C ALA A 209 -1.44 14.24 2.25
N LYS A 210 -1.57 14.88 3.42
CA LYS A 210 -1.70 16.34 3.51
C LYS A 210 -0.88 16.88 4.68
N GLY A 211 0.41 17.07 4.41
CA GLY A 211 1.24 18.16 4.91
C GLY A 211 1.64 19.03 3.72
#